data_AF-A0A820DM89-F1
#
_entry.id   AF-A0A820DM89-F1
#
_cell.length_a   1.000
_cell.length_b   1.000
_cell.length_c   1.000
_cell.angle_alpha   90.00
_cell.angle_beta   90.00
_cell.angle_gamma   90.00
#
_symmetry.space_group_name_H-M   'P 1'
#
loop_
_entity.id
_entity.type
_entity.pdbx_description
1 polymer ?
#
loop_
_entity_poly.entity_id
_entity_poly.type
_entity_poly.pdbx_seq_one_letter_code
_entity_poly.pdbx_strand_id
1 'polypeptide(L)'
;MEAVDTVVNICDYILNVFTNLIYLILYESSYKNRVPLFFDDPPPPTFRSSTLLKLSVRLKCFGDCLYLLDGRFNQLHTLYVALVNLHRTELSEKEGDLPNLKCFSLSCNLETSHHDEIIFPLLNRMPNLEQLGLYLLIHVDEIFIDGNHLKKNIINRMPRLNQFTFYISSSMFTRNKLNLPSTEDIQRTFIDFPNNEIVSYVDYFPKAERGLCHIYSYPSVMECYSDISNNFPGGLFNYVRMVSLFDEHPFEHEFFLRIVQSFPFMEKLCLINYKPQTCKQFYESNNDNLNLSVIEYSFLSELVIVHVHDDYIEQFLFDTKTYLPYNIILHVNYESLQRVTNYFKRDATRINCAKINKLNLGGESKCSNSLEQYFPYAEISYSIIY
;
A
#
# COMPACT_ATOMS: atom_id res chain seq x y z
N MET A 1 10.52 34.46 -8.93
CA MET A 1 9.37 34.83 -8.09
C MET A 1 8.54 33.56 -7.96
N GLU A 2 8.91 32.72 -7.00
CA GLU A 2 8.21 31.46 -6.76
C GLU A 2 6.87 31.78 -6.09
N ALA A 3 5.79 31.20 -6.63
CA ALA A 3 4.49 31.25 -5.98
C ALA A 3 4.61 30.45 -4.68
N VAL A 4 4.54 31.15 -3.55
CA VAL A 4 4.32 30.52 -2.24
C VAL A 4 2.87 30.06 -2.26
N ASP A 5 2.64 28.80 -2.61
CA ASP A 5 1.33 28.16 -2.47
C ASP A 5 0.92 28.27 -1.00
N THR A 6 -0.05 29.12 -0.73
CA THR A 6 -0.63 29.28 0.61
C THR A 6 -1.52 28.08 0.82
N VAL A 7 -0.93 27.04 1.38
CA VAL A 7 -1.61 25.80 1.72
C VAL A 7 -2.62 26.09 2.83
N VAL A 8 -3.90 26.19 2.47
CA VAL A 8 -4.98 26.34 3.44
C VAL A 8 -5.18 25.00 4.13
N ASN A 9 -4.97 24.94 5.45
CA ASN A 9 -5.39 23.80 6.27
C ASN A 9 -6.92 23.77 6.34
N ILE A 10 -7.53 23.22 5.29
CA ILE A 10 -8.99 23.09 5.12
C ILE A 10 -9.62 22.38 6.32
N CYS A 11 -8.89 21.44 6.93
CA CYS A 11 -9.40 20.64 8.03
C CYS A 11 -9.50 21.46 9.32
N ASP A 12 -8.46 22.23 9.67
CA ASP A 12 -8.52 23.17 10.80
C ASP A 12 -9.64 24.20 10.60
N TYR A 13 -9.79 24.70 9.36
CA TYR A 13 -10.89 25.61 9.01
C TYR A 13 -12.26 24.96 9.22
N ILE A 14 -12.49 23.75 8.72
CA ILE A 14 -13.76 23.01 8.90
C ILE A 14 -14.05 22.80 10.39
N LEU A 15 -13.06 22.35 11.17
CA LEU A 15 -13.20 22.07 12.60
C LEU A 15 -13.46 23.32 13.45
N ASN A 16 -13.00 24.49 12.98
CA ASN A 16 -13.21 25.78 13.64
C ASN A 16 -14.46 26.52 13.17
N VAL A 17 -14.95 26.27 11.94
CA VAL A 17 -16.13 26.96 11.38
C VAL A 17 -17.43 26.27 11.75
N PHE A 18 -17.48 24.94 11.67
CA PHE A 18 -18.70 24.20 11.96
C PHE A 18 -18.78 23.88 13.47
N THR A 19 -19.93 24.17 14.09
CA THR A 19 -20.12 23.98 15.55
C THR A 19 -20.85 22.69 15.92
N ASN A 20 -21.56 22.07 14.97
CA ASN A 20 -22.44 20.91 15.19
C ASN A 20 -22.09 19.75 14.26
N LEU A 21 -20.81 19.59 13.91
CA LEU A 21 -20.40 18.56 12.98
C LEU A 21 -20.39 17.22 13.73
N ILE A 22 -21.12 16.24 13.20
CA ILE A 22 -21.29 14.90 13.82
C ILE A 22 -20.35 13.88 13.19
N TYR A 23 -20.19 13.96 11.86
CA TYR A 23 -19.37 13.07 11.06
C TYR A 23 -18.47 13.90 10.14
N LEU A 24 -17.16 13.67 10.20
CA LEU A 24 -16.21 14.23 9.25
C LEU A 24 -15.44 13.10 8.57
N ILE A 25 -15.54 13.04 7.25
CA ILE A 25 -14.69 12.16 6.45
C ILE A 25 -13.96 13.03 5.44
N LEU A 26 -12.64 13.04 5.55
CA LEU A 26 -11.78 13.79 4.65
C LEU A 26 -11.19 12.78 3.66
N TYR A 27 -11.88 12.63 2.54
CA TYR A 27 -11.38 11.87 1.38
C TYR A 27 -10.53 12.78 0.52
N GLU A 28 -9.26 12.45 0.31
CA GLU A 28 -8.43 13.08 -0.71
C GLU A 28 -8.36 12.20 -1.95
N SER A 29 -8.87 12.70 -3.07
CA SER A 29 -9.06 11.95 -4.31
C SER A 29 -7.82 11.87 -5.22
N SER A 30 -6.65 12.39 -4.82
CA SER A 30 -5.46 12.29 -5.68
C SER A 30 -4.12 12.36 -4.94
N TYR A 31 -3.24 11.41 -5.21
CA TYR A 31 -1.93 11.23 -4.57
C TYR A 31 -0.86 12.28 -4.92
N LYS A 32 -1.13 13.21 -5.84
CA LYS A 32 -0.09 14.04 -6.48
C LYS A 32 0.11 15.44 -5.90
N ASN A 33 -0.90 16.06 -5.29
CA ASN A 33 -0.77 17.39 -4.69
C ASN A 33 -1.03 17.28 -3.18
N ARG A 34 0.06 17.05 -2.45
CA ARG A 34 0.06 16.65 -1.03
C ARG A 34 -0.07 17.87 -0.13
N VAL A 35 -1.18 17.98 0.57
CA VAL A 35 -1.23 18.71 1.84
C VAL A 35 -1.81 17.77 2.87
N PRO A 36 -0.98 16.92 3.48
CA PRO A 36 -1.43 16.28 4.70
C PRO A 36 -1.78 17.37 5.73
N LEU A 37 -2.82 17.11 6.51
CA LEU A 37 -3.15 17.86 7.72
C LEU A 37 -1.86 18.17 8.50
N PHE A 38 -1.52 19.44 8.62
CA PHE A 38 -0.38 19.92 9.40
C PHE A 38 -0.86 21.06 10.30
N PHE A 39 -0.59 20.93 11.60
CA PHE A 39 -0.90 21.98 12.55
C PHE A 39 0.33 22.89 12.68
N ASP A 40 0.35 24.01 11.94
CA ASP A 40 1.26 25.13 12.26
C ASP A 40 0.93 25.67 13.67
N ASP A 41 1.93 26.28 14.33
CA ASP A 41 1.91 27.04 15.61
C ASP A 41 0.63 26.96 16.48
N PRO A 42 0.78 26.64 17.78
CA PRO A 42 -0.17 25.85 18.55
C PRO A 42 -1.65 26.19 18.26
N PRO A 43 -2.40 25.24 17.65
CA PRO A 43 -3.81 25.46 17.33
C PRO A 43 -4.63 25.66 18.61
N PRO A 44 -5.78 26.37 18.53
CA PRO A 44 -6.59 26.75 19.68
C PRO A 44 -6.93 25.56 20.60
N PRO A 45 -7.02 25.75 21.93
CA PRO A 45 -7.12 24.67 22.91
C PRO A 45 -8.40 23.82 22.79
N THR A 46 -9.38 24.28 22.01
CA THR A 46 -10.66 23.59 21.79
C THR A 46 -11.13 23.85 20.35
N PHE A 47 -11.60 22.82 19.66
CA PHE A 47 -12.34 22.98 18.40
C PHE A 47 -13.79 23.37 18.70
N ARG A 48 -14.40 24.18 17.83
CA ARG A 48 -15.81 24.58 18.03
C ARG A 48 -16.78 23.41 17.86
N SER A 49 -16.40 22.38 17.09
CA SER A 49 -17.19 21.17 16.91
C SER A 49 -16.93 20.12 18.00
N SER A 50 -17.27 20.42 19.25
CA SER A 50 -17.18 19.45 20.36
C SER A 50 -18.14 18.27 20.25
N THR A 51 -19.07 18.30 19.28
CA THR A 51 -20.08 17.25 19.00
C THR A 51 -19.62 16.15 18.06
N LEU A 52 -18.37 16.19 17.60
CA LEU A 52 -17.87 15.24 16.60
C LEU A 52 -17.81 13.82 17.17
N LEU A 53 -18.57 12.91 16.57
CA LEU A 53 -18.64 11.50 17.01
C LEU A 53 -17.71 10.59 16.19
N LYS A 54 -17.50 10.91 14.91
CA LYS A 54 -16.66 10.13 14.00
C LYS A 54 -15.78 11.02 13.12
N LEU A 55 -14.51 10.67 13.06
CA LEU A 55 -13.49 11.33 12.25
C LEU A 55 -12.74 10.30 11.40
N SER A 56 -12.54 10.60 10.12
CA SER A 56 -11.64 9.84 9.24
C SER A 56 -10.71 10.82 8.53
N VAL A 57 -9.40 10.63 8.73
CA VAL A 57 -8.36 11.58 8.34
C VAL A 57 -7.13 10.88 7.78
N ARG A 58 -6.44 11.58 6.88
CA ARG A 58 -5.09 11.24 6.43
C ARG A 58 -4.11 12.27 6.97
N LEU A 59 -3.04 11.83 7.63
CA LEU A 59 -2.09 12.69 8.35
C LEU A 59 -0.66 12.51 7.82
N LYS A 60 0.16 13.55 7.97
CA LYS A 60 1.55 13.53 7.49
C LYS A 60 2.38 12.61 8.35
N CYS A 61 2.31 12.85 9.65
CA CYS A 61 3.15 12.20 10.65
C CYS A 61 2.33 11.76 11.86
N PHE A 62 3.00 11.03 12.74
CA PHE A 62 2.39 10.54 13.96
C PHE A 62 2.10 11.65 14.97
N GLY A 63 2.93 12.72 15.00
CA GLY A 63 2.69 13.88 15.86
C GLY A 63 1.31 14.46 15.62
N ASP A 64 0.92 14.67 14.35
CA ASP A 64 -0.41 15.18 13.97
C ASP A 64 -1.56 14.32 14.52
N CYS A 65 -1.35 13.00 14.59
CA CYS A 65 -2.30 12.08 15.19
C CYS A 65 -2.43 12.36 16.69
N LEU A 66 -1.31 12.45 17.41
CA LEU A 66 -1.31 12.78 18.83
C LEU A 66 -1.94 14.15 19.12
N TYR A 67 -1.73 15.13 18.24
CA TYR A 67 -2.36 16.46 18.34
C TYR A 67 -3.89 16.40 18.26
N LEU A 68 -4.45 15.61 17.32
CA LEU A 68 -5.90 15.38 17.26
C LEU A 68 -6.42 14.70 18.53
N LEU A 69 -5.58 13.89 19.15
CA LEU A 69 -5.89 13.03 20.28
C LEU A 69 -5.69 13.68 21.66
N ASP A 70 -5.25 14.93 21.72
CA ASP A 70 -4.93 15.66 22.94
C ASP A 70 -6.18 16.27 23.63
N GLY A 71 -7.24 15.47 23.79
CA GLY A 71 -8.45 15.84 24.54
C GLY A 71 -9.42 16.84 23.85
N ARG A 72 -9.11 17.29 22.64
CA ARG A 72 -9.90 18.31 21.91
C ARG A 72 -11.25 17.80 21.38
N PHE A 73 -11.39 16.49 21.20
CA PHE A 73 -12.63 15.84 20.77
C PHE A 73 -13.16 14.92 21.87
N ASN A 74 -13.67 15.51 22.95
CA ASN A 74 -14.19 14.75 24.08
C ASN A 74 -15.40 13.85 23.74
N GLN A 75 -16.14 14.09 22.65
CA GLN A 75 -17.24 13.22 22.21
C GLN A 75 -16.86 12.23 21.11
N LEU A 76 -15.59 12.15 20.70
CA LEU A 76 -15.18 11.27 19.61
C LEU A 76 -15.27 9.81 20.04
N HIS A 77 -16.10 9.05 19.34
CA HIS A 77 -16.28 7.61 19.56
C HIS A 77 -15.54 6.77 18.51
N THR A 78 -15.35 7.32 17.31
CA THR A 78 -14.76 6.59 16.18
C THR A 78 -13.70 7.43 15.48
N LEU A 79 -12.52 6.85 15.30
CA LEU A 79 -11.40 7.51 14.62
C LEU A 79 -10.73 6.57 13.62
N TYR A 80 -10.62 7.00 12.37
CA TYR A 80 -9.84 6.33 11.33
C TYR A 80 -8.67 7.24 10.92
N VAL A 81 -7.46 6.71 10.95
CA VAL A 81 -6.22 7.44 10.62
C VAL A 81 -5.44 6.67 9.56
N ALA A 82 -5.13 7.34 8.47
CA ALA A 82 -4.14 6.89 7.50
C ALA A 82 -2.88 7.76 7.59
N LEU A 83 -1.75 7.19 7.97
CA LEU A 83 -0.47 7.89 8.05
C LEU A 83 0.29 7.79 6.73
N VAL A 84 0.72 8.95 6.23
CA VAL A 84 1.61 9.02 5.06
C VAL A 84 3.06 8.79 5.44
N ASN A 85 3.47 9.17 6.66
CA ASN A 85 4.83 9.00 7.15
C ASN A 85 4.91 8.62 8.65
N LEU A 86 5.86 7.76 9.01
CA LEU A 86 6.24 7.44 10.38
C LEU A 86 7.70 7.83 10.58
N HIS A 87 7.92 9.04 11.10
CA HIS A 87 9.24 9.45 11.59
C HIS A 87 9.28 9.45 13.11
N ARG A 88 10.39 8.95 13.67
CA ARG A 88 10.63 8.76 15.10
C ARG A 88 10.60 10.07 15.91
N THR A 89 10.78 11.21 15.25
CA THR A 89 11.13 12.50 15.87
C THR A 89 10.02 13.22 16.63
N GLU A 90 8.83 12.65 16.81
CA GLU A 90 7.65 13.40 17.29
C GLU A 90 6.86 12.78 18.44
N LEU A 91 7.47 11.90 19.23
CA LEU A 91 6.93 11.56 20.55
C LEU A 91 7.29 12.68 21.54
N SER A 92 6.77 13.90 21.32
CA SER A 92 6.76 14.93 22.36
C SER A 92 5.82 14.50 23.48
N GLU A 93 6.21 14.81 24.71
CA GLU A 93 5.58 14.57 26.02
C GLU A 93 4.12 15.07 26.16
N LYS A 94 3.24 14.74 25.22
CA LYS A 94 1.84 15.15 25.23
C LYS A 94 0.96 14.09 25.86
N GLU A 95 0.58 14.37 27.10
CA GLU A 95 -0.24 13.57 27.97
C GLU A 95 -1.74 13.81 27.69
N GLY A 96 -2.48 12.75 27.37
CA GLY A 96 -3.94 12.83 27.24
C GLY A 96 -4.59 11.50 26.88
N ASP A 97 -5.38 10.93 27.78
CA ASP A 97 -6.16 9.74 27.49
C ASP A 97 -7.41 10.06 26.65
N LEU A 98 -7.89 9.07 25.90
CA LEU A 98 -9.11 9.12 25.10
C LEU A 98 -10.13 8.11 25.63
N PRO A 99 -10.69 8.35 26.83
CA PRO A 99 -11.57 7.39 27.46
C PRO A 99 -12.89 7.19 26.70
N ASN A 100 -13.27 8.08 25.77
CA ASN A 100 -14.54 7.97 25.05
C ASN A 100 -14.41 7.26 23.70
N LEU A 101 -13.18 7.01 23.23
CA LEU A 101 -12.96 6.34 21.96
C LEU A 101 -13.29 4.85 22.07
N LYS A 102 -14.22 4.39 21.23
CA LYS A 102 -14.66 2.99 21.16
C LYS A 102 -14.13 2.27 19.93
N CYS A 103 -13.95 2.99 18.82
CA CYS A 103 -13.50 2.43 17.55
C CYS A 103 -12.28 3.21 17.06
N PHE A 104 -11.20 2.50 16.77
CA PHE A 104 -9.98 3.08 16.24
C PHE A 104 -9.45 2.25 15.09
N SER A 105 -9.01 2.91 14.02
CA SER A 105 -8.26 2.24 12.97
C SER A 105 -7.05 3.06 12.55
N LEU A 106 -5.93 2.37 12.39
CA LEU A 106 -4.67 2.93 11.94
C LEU A 106 -4.20 2.18 10.69
N SER A 107 -4.01 2.92 9.61
CA SER A 107 -3.29 2.45 8.42
C SER A 107 -1.96 3.18 8.33
N CYS A 108 -0.87 2.43 8.21
CA CYS A 108 0.44 2.97 7.95
C CYS A 108 1.17 2.14 6.91
N ASN A 109 1.49 2.79 5.79
CA ASN A 109 2.12 2.18 4.63
C ASN A 109 3.65 2.38 4.58
N LEU A 110 4.30 2.68 5.71
CA LEU A 110 5.76 2.82 5.76
C LEU A 110 6.37 1.81 6.73
N GLU A 111 7.42 1.13 6.25
CA GLU A 111 8.28 0.27 7.06
C GLU A 111 8.84 1.07 8.25
N THR A 112 8.38 0.74 9.46
CA THR A 112 8.89 1.28 10.72
C THR A 112 9.61 0.18 11.49
N SER A 113 10.82 0.48 11.98
CA SER A 113 11.55 -0.36 12.95
C SER A 113 11.08 -0.16 14.40
N HIS A 114 10.27 0.86 14.66
CA HIS A 114 9.91 1.33 16.00
C HIS A 114 8.41 1.17 16.31
N HIS A 115 7.75 0.17 15.71
CA HIS A 115 6.32 -0.03 15.88
C HIS A 115 5.91 -0.21 17.36
N ASP A 116 6.71 -0.93 18.15
CA ASP A 116 6.46 -1.13 19.58
C ASP A 116 6.55 0.18 20.39
N GLU A 117 7.46 1.08 20.00
CA GLU A 117 7.66 2.39 20.65
C GLU A 117 6.54 3.39 20.30
N ILE A 118 5.82 3.18 19.20
CA ILE A 118 4.87 4.15 18.64
C ILE A 118 3.43 3.67 18.81
N ILE A 119 3.13 2.46 18.34
CA ILE A 119 1.75 1.96 18.25
C ILE A 119 1.24 1.60 19.63
N PHE A 120 2.02 0.87 20.44
CA PHE A 120 1.53 0.40 21.75
C PHE A 120 1.30 1.53 22.75
N PRO A 121 2.18 2.54 22.88
CA PRO A 121 1.88 3.70 23.74
C PRO A 121 0.62 4.45 23.32
N LEU A 122 0.37 4.61 22.02
CA LEU A 122 -0.87 5.21 21.52
C LEU A 122 -2.09 4.40 21.89
N LEU A 123 -2.01 3.08 21.67
CA LEU A 123 -3.08 2.15 21.98
C LEU A 123 -3.41 2.14 23.49
N ASN A 124 -2.40 2.29 24.37
CA ASN A 124 -2.61 2.38 25.82
C ASN A 124 -3.41 3.64 26.24
N ARG A 125 -3.44 4.69 25.43
CA ARG A 125 -4.22 5.92 25.68
C ARG A 125 -5.72 5.74 25.41
N MET A 126 -6.14 4.58 24.91
CA MET A 126 -7.53 4.29 24.52
C MET A 126 -8.09 3.14 25.37
N PRO A 127 -8.23 3.31 26.70
CA PRO A 127 -8.53 2.21 27.63
C PRO A 127 -9.92 1.57 27.42
N ASN A 128 -10.81 2.27 26.72
CA ASN A 128 -12.20 1.85 26.47
C ASN A 128 -12.46 1.37 25.05
N LEU A 129 -11.39 1.08 24.30
CA LEU A 129 -11.50 0.64 22.92
C LEU A 129 -12.22 -0.72 22.82
N GLU A 130 -13.28 -0.75 22.02
CA GLU A 130 -14.11 -1.92 21.73
C GLU A 130 -13.73 -2.53 20.37
N GLN A 131 -13.35 -1.70 19.40
CA GLN A 131 -12.99 -2.11 18.05
C GLN A 131 -11.64 -1.50 17.61
N LEU A 132 -10.75 -2.36 17.09
CA LEU A 132 -9.43 -1.97 16.58
C LEU A 132 -9.22 -2.49 15.16
N GLY A 133 -8.75 -1.62 14.26
CA GLY A 133 -8.32 -1.96 12.91
C GLY A 133 -6.86 -1.57 12.66
N LEU A 134 -5.94 -2.51 12.43
CA LEU A 134 -4.53 -2.21 12.17
C LEU A 134 -4.08 -2.66 10.79
N TYR A 135 -3.62 -1.74 9.95
CA TYR A 135 -3.07 -2.02 8.62
C TYR A 135 -1.63 -1.51 8.57
N LEU A 136 -0.65 -2.40 8.77
CA LEU A 136 0.72 -2.02 9.08
C LEU A 136 1.71 -2.73 8.15
N LEU A 137 2.66 -1.95 7.61
CA LEU A 137 3.89 -2.46 7.00
C LEU A 137 5.04 -2.15 7.95
N ILE A 138 5.74 -3.18 8.45
CA ILE A 138 6.68 -3.06 9.56
C ILE A 138 7.99 -3.70 9.18
N HIS A 139 9.11 -3.06 9.53
CA HIS A 139 10.41 -3.71 9.52
C HIS A 139 10.74 -4.17 10.94
N VAL A 140 11.14 -5.41 11.11
CA VAL A 140 11.52 -5.99 12.41
C VAL A 140 12.94 -6.52 12.35
N ASP A 141 13.71 -6.22 13.38
CA ASP A 141 15.14 -6.60 13.41
C ASP A 141 15.30 -8.12 13.57
N GLU A 142 14.54 -8.72 14.50
CA GLU A 142 14.79 -10.09 14.95
C GLU A 142 13.72 -11.09 14.55
N ILE A 143 12.45 -10.86 14.88
CA ILE A 143 11.39 -11.85 14.76
C ILE A 143 10.15 -11.21 14.14
N PHE A 144 9.48 -11.92 13.23
CA PHE A 144 8.19 -11.51 12.70
C PHE A 144 7.16 -11.28 13.79
N ILE A 145 6.24 -10.35 13.54
CA ILE A 145 5.05 -10.22 14.37
C ILE A 145 4.18 -11.45 14.13
N ASP A 146 3.91 -12.20 15.19
CA ASP A 146 3.08 -13.40 15.18
C ASP A 146 1.86 -13.23 16.11
N GLY A 147 1.06 -14.29 16.25
CA GLY A 147 -0.11 -14.29 17.11
C GLY A 147 0.23 -14.16 18.60
N ASN A 148 1.39 -14.64 19.05
CA ASN A 148 1.82 -14.49 20.44
C ASN A 148 2.17 -13.04 20.76
N HIS A 149 2.84 -12.36 19.83
CA HIS A 149 3.15 -10.94 19.90
C HIS A 149 1.88 -10.10 20.03
N LEU A 150 0.91 -10.31 19.13
CA LEU A 150 -0.37 -9.59 19.15
C LEU A 150 -1.19 -9.90 20.42
N LYS A 151 -1.21 -11.16 20.87
CA LYS A 151 -1.88 -11.53 22.14
C LYS A 151 -1.29 -10.77 23.32
N LYS A 152 0.04 -10.81 23.46
CA LYS A 152 0.77 -10.20 24.58
C LYS A 152 0.63 -8.68 24.62
N ASN A 153 0.74 -8.03 23.45
CA ASN A 153 0.87 -6.58 23.38
C ASN A 153 -0.46 -5.86 23.13
N ILE A 154 -1.47 -6.52 22.56
CA ILE A 154 -2.77 -5.91 22.26
C ILE A 154 -3.87 -6.59 23.07
N ILE A 155 -4.17 -7.87 22.80
CA ILE A 155 -5.34 -8.56 23.35
C ILE A 155 -5.33 -8.53 24.88
N ASN A 156 -4.21 -8.90 25.51
CA ASN A 156 -4.11 -8.97 26.97
C ASN A 156 -4.16 -7.59 27.66
N ARG A 157 -3.89 -6.51 26.91
CA ARG A 157 -3.86 -5.13 27.44
C ARG A 157 -5.16 -4.37 27.18
N MET A 158 -6.04 -4.89 26.32
CA MET A 158 -7.29 -4.24 25.92
C MET A 158 -8.50 -5.10 26.30
N PRO A 159 -8.90 -5.13 27.59
CA PRO A 159 -9.94 -6.05 28.06
C PRO A 159 -11.34 -5.76 27.49
N ARG A 160 -11.56 -4.58 26.90
CA ARG A 160 -12.83 -4.20 26.27
C ARG A 160 -12.88 -4.47 24.76
N LEU A 161 -11.75 -4.87 24.17
CA LEU A 161 -11.64 -5.13 22.74
C LEU A 161 -12.45 -6.38 22.38
N ASN A 162 -13.55 -6.19 21.67
CA ASN A 162 -14.42 -7.27 21.20
C ASN A 162 -14.27 -7.55 19.70
N GLN A 163 -13.66 -6.62 18.96
CA GLN A 163 -13.38 -6.78 17.55
C GLN A 163 -11.97 -6.28 17.25
N PHE A 164 -11.13 -7.16 16.75
CA PHE A 164 -9.81 -6.79 16.25
C PHE A 164 -9.71 -7.20 14.78
N THR A 165 -9.40 -6.27 13.90
CA THR A 165 -9.15 -6.54 12.48
C THR A 165 -7.75 -6.07 12.16
N PHE A 166 -7.02 -6.84 11.38
CA PHE A 166 -5.67 -6.43 11.02
C PHE A 166 -5.21 -7.00 9.69
N TYR A 167 -4.27 -6.28 9.09
CA TYR A 167 -3.34 -6.75 8.09
C TYR A 167 -1.97 -6.21 8.48
N ILE A 168 -1.04 -7.11 8.79
CA ILE A 168 0.31 -6.74 9.19
C ILE A 168 1.27 -7.49 8.27
N SER A 169 2.09 -6.74 7.56
CA SER A 169 3.23 -7.24 6.81
C SER A 169 4.49 -6.88 7.57
N SER A 170 5.22 -7.89 8.04
CA SER A 170 6.50 -7.72 8.74
C SER A 170 7.63 -8.16 7.83
N SER A 171 8.58 -7.28 7.54
CA SER A 171 9.82 -7.60 6.84
C SER A 171 10.97 -7.71 7.84
N MET A 172 11.91 -8.63 7.64
CA MET A 172 13.10 -8.75 8.49
C MET A 172 14.33 -9.10 7.69
N PHE A 173 15.52 -8.75 8.19
CA PHE A 173 16.76 -9.28 7.64
C PHE A 173 16.94 -10.75 8.06
N THR A 174 17.37 -11.60 7.12
CA THR A 174 17.60 -13.04 7.33
C THR A 174 19.08 -13.38 7.51
N ARG A 175 19.98 -12.40 7.36
CA ARG A 175 21.41 -12.60 7.50
C ARG A 175 21.76 -13.24 8.84
N ASN A 176 22.50 -14.36 8.80
CA ASN A 176 22.95 -15.13 9.96
C ASN A 176 21.83 -15.78 10.81
N LYS A 177 20.58 -15.83 10.35
CA LYS A 177 19.50 -16.54 11.05
C LYS A 177 19.48 -18.02 10.64
N LEU A 178 19.64 -18.90 11.63
CA LEU A 178 19.65 -20.36 11.42
C LEU A 178 18.24 -20.99 11.43
N ASN A 179 17.32 -20.39 12.19
CA ASN A 179 15.96 -20.90 12.37
C ASN A 179 14.96 -19.84 11.88
N LEU A 180 14.48 -20.04 10.66
CA LEU A 180 13.49 -19.17 10.02
C LEU A 180 12.11 -19.82 10.16
N PRO A 181 11.10 -19.14 10.75
CA PRO A 181 9.77 -19.72 10.93
C PRO A 181 9.07 -20.02 9.60
N SER A 182 8.46 -21.20 9.49
CA SER A 182 7.59 -21.50 8.35
C SER A 182 6.23 -20.78 8.44
N THR A 183 5.47 -20.78 7.35
CA THR A 183 4.07 -20.34 7.36
C THR A 183 3.27 -21.11 8.41
N GLU A 184 3.49 -22.42 8.54
CA GLU A 184 2.82 -23.25 9.54
C GLU A 184 3.20 -22.88 10.97
N ASP A 185 4.46 -22.51 11.21
CA ASP A 185 4.91 -22.06 12.54
C ASP A 185 4.23 -20.77 12.95
N ILE A 186 4.13 -19.78 12.04
CA ILE A 186 3.38 -18.54 12.28
C ILE A 186 1.89 -18.82 12.47
N GLN A 187 1.29 -19.63 11.59
CA GLN A 187 -0.14 -19.96 11.65
C GLN A 187 -0.54 -20.60 13.00
N ARG A 188 0.32 -21.48 13.56
CA ARG A 188 0.08 -22.14 14.86
C ARG A 188 -0.03 -21.16 16.03
N THR A 189 0.58 -19.98 15.94
CA THR A 189 0.50 -18.97 17.02
C THR A 189 -0.92 -18.36 17.17
N PHE A 190 -1.77 -18.56 16.15
CA PHE A 190 -3.13 -18.05 16.10
C PHE A 190 -4.22 -19.03 16.53
N ILE A 191 -3.89 -20.27 16.93
CA ILE A 191 -4.89 -21.31 17.28
C ILE A 191 -5.91 -20.81 18.31
N ASP A 192 -5.45 -20.16 19.37
CA ASP A 192 -6.32 -19.59 20.43
C ASP A 192 -6.54 -18.09 20.27
N PHE A 193 -6.45 -17.54 19.05
CA PHE A 193 -6.67 -16.12 18.84
C PHE A 193 -8.18 -15.82 18.83
N PRO A 194 -8.67 -14.77 19.53
CA PRO A 194 -10.10 -14.52 19.70
C PRO A 194 -10.85 -14.06 18.42
N ASN A 195 -10.15 -13.86 17.31
CA ASN A 195 -10.75 -13.42 16.04
C ASN A 195 -11.06 -14.60 15.12
N ASN A 196 -11.99 -14.35 14.20
CA ASN A 196 -12.25 -15.24 13.08
C ASN A 196 -11.03 -15.39 12.15
N GLU A 197 -11.02 -16.52 11.46
CA GLU A 197 -10.11 -16.95 10.38
C GLU A 197 -8.95 -15.99 10.09
N ILE A 198 -7.79 -16.30 10.67
CA ILE A 198 -6.55 -15.58 10.45
C ILE A 198 -5.75 -16.36 9.42
N VAL A 199 -5.31 -15.65 8.38
CA VAL A 199 -4.42 -16.21 7.37
C VAL A 199 -3.03 -15.64 7.60
N SER A 200 -2.03 -16.53 7.57
CA SER A 200 -0.63 -16.15 7.59
C SER A 200 0.10 -16.73 6.39
N TYR A 201 1.14 -16.02 5.96
CA TYR A 201 1.97 -16.43 4.85
C TYR A 201 3.39 -15.87 4.98
N VAL A 202 4.40 -16.73 4.84
CA VAL A 202 5.81 -16.37 5.02
C VAL A 202 6.62 -16.65 3.76
N ASP A 203 7.39 -15.66 3.33
CA ASP A 203 8.37 -15.77 2.26
C ASP A 203 9.79 -15.47 2.73
N TYR A 204 10.73 -16.10 2.05
CA TYR A 204 12.15 -15.83 2.20
C TYR A 204 12.78 -15.53 0.84
N PHE A 205 13.57 -14.47 0.82
CA PHE A 205 14.29 -13.96 -0.33
C PHE A 205 15.79 -14.01 0.00
N PRO A 206 16.48 -15.16 -0.24
CA PRO A 206 17.85 -15.36 0.20
C PRO A 206 18.87 -14.39 -0.40
N LYS A 207 18.69 -13.96 -1.66
CA LYS A 207 19.63 -13.03 -2.33
C LYS A 207 19.44 -11.60 -1.83
N ALA A 208 18.21 -11.23 -1.48
CA ALA A 208 17.88 -9.95 -0.85
C ALA A 208 18.17 -9.96 0.67
N GLU A 209 18.57 -11.11 1.24
CA GLU A 209 18.73 -11.31 2.68
C GLU A 209 17.50 -10.84 3.48
N ARG A 210 16.30 -11.04 2.92
CA ARG A 210 15.02 -10.54 3.45
C ARG A 210 14.05 -11.68 3.68
N GLY A 211 13.29 -11.59 4.77
CA GLY A 211 12.11 -12.40 5.03
C GLY A 211 10.90 -11.50 5.12
N LEU A 212 9.75 -12.02 4.72
CA LEU A 212 8.48 -11.31 4.72
C LEU A 212 7.40 -12.20 5.33
N CYS A 213 6.60 -11.65 6.23
CA CYS A 213 5.50 -12.35 6.87
C CYS A 213 4.24 -11.49 6.77
N HIS A 214 3.20 -12.04 6.16
CA HIS A 214 1.87 -11.45 6.13
C HIS A 214 0.99 -12.17 7.15
N ILE A 215 0.29 -11.42 7.98
CA ILE A 215 -0.77 -11.92 8.85
C ILE A 215 -1.99 -11.03 8.69
N TYR A 216 -3.18 -11.60 8.51
CA TYR A 216 -4.40 -10.80 8.43
C TYR A 216 -5.66 -11.54 8.85
N SER A 217 -6.63 -10.77 9.35
CA SER A 217 -7.97 -11.23 9.65
C SER A 217 -8.82 -11.31 8.38
N TYR A 218 -9.58 -12.39 8.19
CA TYR A 218 -10.50 -12.55 7.08
C TYR A 218 -11.97 -12.28 7.50
N PRO A 219 -12.79 -11.60 6.66
CA PRO A 219 -12.44 -10.95 5.40
C PRO A 219 -11.59 -9.70 5.63
N SER A 220 -10.58 -9.50 4.78
CA SER A 220 -9.75 -8.31 4.85
C SER A 220 -10.42 -7.14 4.14
N VAL A 221 -10.45 -5.98 4.80
CA VAL A 221 -10.88 -4.69 4.21
C VAL A 221 -9.69 -3.79 3.88
N MET A 222 -8.50 -4.38 3.71
CA MET A 222 -7.29 -3.65 3.35
C MET A 222 -7.38 -3.05 1.94
N GLU A 223 -6.83 -1.85 1.75
CA GLU A 223 -6.75 -1.18 0.45
C GLU A 223 -5.45 -1.50 -0.31
N CYS A 224 -4.40 -1.90 0.39
CA CYS A 224 -3.07 -2.16 -0.17
C CYS A 224 -2.56 -3.54 0.24
N TYR A 225 -2.11 -4.33 -0.74
CA TYR A 225 -1.43 -5.60 -0.52
C TYR A 225 -0.02 -5.51 -1.11
N SER A 226 0.97 -5.37 -0.23
CA SER A 226 2.37 -5.20 -0.62
C SER A 226 3.12 -6.52 -0.72
N ASP A 227 4.15 -6.53 -1.55
CA ASP A 227 5.20 -7.56 -1.72
C ASP A 227 4.70 -9.00 -1.89
N ILE A 228 3.69 -9.18 -2.74
CA ILE A 228 3.18 -10.51 -3.10
C ILE A 228 4.20 -11.28 -3.94
N SER A 229 4.53 -12.50 -3.51
CA SER A 229 5.44 -13.42 -4.20
C SER A 229 4.70 -14.54 -4.95
N ASN A 230 5.44 -15.42 -5.65
CA ASN A 230 4.89 -16.57 -6.39
C ASN A 230 4.10 -17.55 -5.52
N ASN A 231 4.39 -17.58 -4.22
CA ASN A 231 3.74 -18.48 -3.29
C ASN A 231 2.37 -18.00 -2.83
N PHE A 232 1.93 -16.81 -3.27
CA PHE A 232 0.61 -16.30 -2.99
C PHE A 232 -0.49 -17.30 -3.39
N PRO A 233 -1.31 -17.77 -2.43
CA PRO A 233 -2.26 -18.84 -2.67
C PRO A 233 -3.49 -18.40 -3.49
N GLY A 234 -3.66 -17.10 -3.72
CA GLY A 234 -4.89 -16.53 -4.26
C GLY A 234 -5.88 -16.15 -3.17
N GLY A 235 -7.14 -15.96 -3.54
CA GLY A 235 -8.23 -15.52 -2.67
C GLY A 235 -9.01 -14.37 -3.30
N LEU A 236 -10.10 -13.91 -2.69
CA LEU A 236 -10.88 -12.78 -3.23
C LEU A 236 -10.76 -11.56 -2.32
N PHE A 237 -10.13 -10.50 -2.83
CA PHE A 237 -9.84 -9.29 -2.07
C PHE A 237 -10.52 -8.07 -2.70
N ASN A 238 -11.83 -7.93 -2.45
CA ASN A 238 -12.67 -6.89 -3.08
C ASN A 238 -12.32 -5.45 -2.65
N TYR A 239 -11.60 -5.27 -1.55
CA TYR A 239 -11.25 -3.95 -1.02
C TYR A 239 -9.85 -3.48 -1.44
N VAL A 240 -9.00 -4.38 -1.93
CA VAL A 240 -7.66 -4.02 -2.37
C VAL A 240 -7.75 -3.21 -3.66
N ARG A 241 -7.06 -2.07 -3.67
CA ARG A 241 -6.91 -1.17 -4.82
C ARG A 241 -5.47 -1.10 -5.30
N MET A 242 -4.52 -1.40 -4.42
CA MET A 242 -3.09 -1.32 -4.71
C MET A 242 -2.42 -2.65 -4.42
N VAL A 243 -1.70 -3.17 -5.40
CA VAL A 243 -0.92 -4.40 -5.28
C VAL A 243 0.53 -4.11 -5.64
N SER A 244 1.47 -4.59 -4.81
CA SER A 244 2.87 -4.70 -5.21
C SER A 244 3.32 -6.15 -5.26
N LEU A 245 4.09 -6.47 -6.28
CA LEU A 245 4.61 -7.81 -6.57
C LEU A 245 6.14 -7.79 -6.47
N PHE A 246 6.69 -8.74 -5.72
CA PHE A 246 8.14 -8.91 -5.58
C PHE A 246 8.50 -10.38 -5.37
N ASP A 247 9.48 -10.86 -6.12
CA ASP A 247 10.06 -12.19 -5.92
C ASP A 247 11.48 -12.25 -6.52
N GLU A 248 12.28 -13.20 -6.04
CA GLU A 248 13.58 -13.55 -6.62
C GLU A 248 13.48 -14.57 -7.75
N HIS A 249 12.30 -15.20 -7.90
CA HIS A 249 11.94 -16.10 -8.99
C HIS A 249 11.09 -15.37 -10.03
N PRO A 250 11.13 -15.78 -11.30
CA PRO A 250 10.28 -15.19 -12.34
C PRO A 250 8.79 -15.28 -11.99
N PHE A 251 8.00 -14.28 -12.40
CA PHE A 251 6.55 -14.40 -12.43
C PHE A 251 6.10 -14.86 -13.81
N GLU A 252 5.46 -16.01 -13.90
CA GLU A 252 4.88 -16.50 -15.15
C GLU A 252 3.46 -15.93 -15.36
N HIS A 253 2.92 -16.00 -16.57
CA HIS A 253 1.60 -15.47 -16.91
C HIS A 253 0.46 -15.95 -15.99
N GLU A 254 0.55 -17.21 -15.53
CA GLU A 254 -0.50 -17.79 -14.69
C GLU A 254 -0.52 -17.16 -13.30
N PHE A 255 0.62 -16.60 -12.87
CA PHE A 255 0.68 -15.78 -11.68
C PHE A 255 -0.12 -14.49 -11.88
N PHE A 256 0.06 -13.80 -13.00
CA PHE A 256 -0.69 -12.57 -13.29
C PHE A 256 -2.19 -12.81 -13.46
N LEU A 257 -2.59 -13.97 -14.01
CA LEU A 257 -4.00 -14.41 -14.01
C LEU A 257 -4.53 -14.59 -12.58
N ARG A 258 -3.76 -15.25 -11.71
CA ARG A 258 -4.13 -15.39 -10.29
C ARG A 258 -4.26 -14.02 -9.61
N ILE A 259 -3.36 -13.08 -9.89
CA ILE A 259 -3.42 -11.72 -9.35
C ILE A 259 -4.72 -11.02 -9.80
N VAL A 260 -5.04 -10.99 -11.09
CA VAL A 260 -6.24 -10.27 -11.55
C VAL A 260 -7.55 -10.88 -11.03
N GLN A 261 -7.59 -12.21 -10.90
CA GLN A 261 -8.72 -12.91 -10.30
C GLN A 261 -8.86 -12.62 -8.80
N SER A 262 -7.74 -12.42 -8.12
CA SER A 262 -7.73 -12.16 -6.68
C SER A 262 -8.07 -10.70 -6.34
N PHE A 263 -7.77 -9.77 -7.25
CA PHE A 263 -7.92 -8.33 -7.04
C PHE A 263 -8.77 -7.69 -8.15
N PRO A 264 -10.08 -8.00 -8.22
CA PRO A 264 -10.94 -7.59 -9.33
C PRO A 264 -11.10 -6.07 -9.49
N PHE A 265 -10.82 -5.29 -8.45
CA PHE A 265 -10.92 -3.82 -8.44
C PHE A 265 -9.55 -3.15 -8.29
N MET A 266 -8.46 -3.82 -8.66
CA MET A 266 -7.11 -3.26 -8.57
C MET A 266 -6.95 -2.05 -9.49
N GLU A 267 -6.62 -0.91 -8.89
CA GLU A 267 -6.38 0.38 -9.56
C GLU A 267 -4.89 0.63 -9.81
N LYS A 268 -4.02 0.06 -8.98
CA LYS A 268 -2.57 0.22 -9.07
C LYS A 268 -1.85 -1.12 -8.96
N LEU A 269 -0.95 -1.37 -9.91
CA LEU A 269 -0.05 -2.51 -9.88
C LEU A 269 1.41 -2.04 -9.92
N CYS A 270 2.18 -2.43 -8.91
CA CYS A 270 3.63 -2.23 -8.87
C CYS A 270 4.33 -3.59 -8.99
N LEU A 271 5.34 -3.69 -9.83
CA LEU A 271 6.10 -4.92 -10.02
C LEU A 271 7.60 -4.64 -9.94
N ILE A 272 8.28 -5.44 -9.13
CA ILE A 272 9.73 -5.48 -9.04
C ILE A 272 10.17 -6.93 -9.24
N ASN A 273 10.76 -7.22 -10.39
CA ASN A 273 11.30 -8.56 -10.67
C ASN A 273 12.32 -8.49 -11.81
N TYR A 274 13.58 -8.73 -11.49
CA TYR A 274 14.68 -8.67 -12.47
C TYR A 274 14.92 -9.98 -13.21
N LYS A 275 14.17 -11.05 -12.89
CA LYS A 275 14.36 -12.35 -13.54
C LYS A 275 13.52 -12.46 -14.81
N PRO A 276 14.10 -12.92 -15.92
CA PRO A 276 13.34 -13.19 -17.13
C PRO A 276 12.31 -14.30 -16.90
N GLN A 277 11.20 -14.24 -17.62
CA GLN A 277 10.21 -15.31 -17.64
C GLN A 277 10.83 -16.54 -18.29
N THR A 278 10.57 -17.72 -17.71
CA THR A 278 11.05 -18.99 -18.27
C THR A 278 10.21 -19.41 -19.46
N CYS A 279 8.90 -19.18 -19.40
CA CYS A 279 7.96 -19.48 -20.48
C CYS A 279 7.78 -18.24 -21.36
N LYS A 280 8.74 -17.99 -22.26
CA LYS A 280 8.67 -16.86 -23.20
C LYS A 280 7.51 -17.04 -24.18
N GLN A 281 6.46 -16.26 -23.99
CA GLN A 281 5.26 -16.34 -24.83
C GLN A 281 5.39 -15.60 -26.17
N PHE A 282 6.48 -14.84 -26.33
CA PHE A 282 6.62 -13.82 -27.38
C PHE A 282 7.58 -14.20 -28.51
N TYR A 283 8.44 -15.20 -28.28
CA TYR A 283 9.56 -15.50 -29.20
C TYR A 283 9.32 -16.73 -30.08
N GLU A 284 8.56 -17.71 -29.62
CA GLU A 284 8.21 -18.89 -30.42
C GLU A 284 6.74 -19.25 -30.16
N SER A 285 5.94 -19.23 -31.23
CA SER A 285 4.58 -19.76 -31.24
C SER A 285 4.64 -21.29 -31.15
N ASN A 286 5.06 -21.81 -30.00
CA ASN A 286 4.79 -23.19 -29.65
C ASN A 286 3.29 -23.33 -29.35
N ASN A 287 2.70 -24.46 -29.70
CA ASN A 287 1.25 -24.70 -29.59
C ASN A 287 0.69 -24.41 -28.18
N ASP A 288 1.53 -24.47 -27.15
CA ASP A 288 1.16 -24.19 -25.76
C ASP A 288 0.92 -22.68 -25.49
N ASN A 289 1.60 -21.78 -26.21
CA ASN A 289 1.49 -20.32 -26.04
C ASN A 289 0.25 -19.69 -26.72
N LEU A 290 -0.41 -20.43 -27.61
CA LEU A 290 -1.60 -19.97 -28.35
C LEU A 290 -2.89 -20.07 -27.52
N ASN A 291 -2.90 -20.87 -26.45
CA ASN A 291 -4.09 -21.15 -25.64
C ASN A 291 -4.16 -20.34 -24.33
N LEU A 292 -3.20 -19.46 -24.07
CA LEU A 292 -3.20 -18.66 -22.85
C LEU A 292 -4.25 -17.54 -22.94
N SER A 293 -5.07 -17.44 -21.91
CA SER A 293 -6.10 -16.42 -21.81
C SER A 293 -5.50 -15.02 -21.73
N VAL A 294 -6.11 -14.07 -22.45
CA VAL A 294 -5.81 -12.64 -22.31
C VAL A 294 -6.15 -12.20 -20.89
N ILE A 295 -5.23 -11.48 -20.24
CA ILE A 295 -5.43 -10.92 -18.90
C ILE A 295 -6.08 -9.55 -19.05
N GLU A 296 -7.28 -9.38 -18.49
CA GLU A 296 -8.01 -8.11 -18.54
C GLU A 296 -7.88 -7.35 -17.22
N TYR A 297 -7.26 -6.16 -17.25
CA TYR A 297 -7.08 -5.31 -16.07
C TYR A 297 -8.12 -4.18 -16.00
N SER A 298 -9.41 -4.51 -15.90
CA SER A 298 -10.52 -3.58 -16.16
C SER A 298 -10.51 -2.26 -15.35
N PHE A 299 -9.91 -2.24 -14.16
CA PHE A 299 -9.85 -1.07 -13.26
C PHE A 299 -8.46 -0.45 -13.12
N LEU A 300 -7.44 -1.00 -13.78
CA LEU A 300 -6.07 -0.54 -13.61
C LEU A 300 -5.90 0.87 -14.17
N SER A 301 -5.47 1.79 -13.32
CA SER A 301 -5.21 3.20 -13.68
C SER A 301 -3.73 3.56 -13.59
N GLU A 302 -2.93 2.78 -12.85
CA GLU A 302 -1.49 3.02 -12.68
C GLU A 302 -0.70 1.70 -12.72
N LEU A 303 0.30 1.63 -13.59
CA LEU A 303 1.21 0.50 -13.72
C LEU A 303 2.66 0.97 -13.49
N VAL A 304 3.33 0.36 -12.52
CA VAL A 304 4.72 0.67 -12.16
C VAL A 304 5.61 -0.54 -12.42
N ILE A 305 6.39 -0.47 -13.50
CA ILE A 305 7.25 -1.55 -14.02
C ILE A 305 8.65 -1.01 -14.36
N VAL A 306 9.25 -0.29 -13.42
CA VAL A 306 10.54 0.38 -13.63
C VAL A 306 11.72 -0.55 -13.36
N HIS A 307 11.58 -1.41 -12.35
CA HIS A 307 12.61 -2.31 -11.84
C HIS A 307 12.33 -3.76 -12.24
N VAL A 308 12.13 -3.96 -13.54
CA VAL A 308 11.69 -5.26 -14.07
C VAL A 308 12.56 -5.69 -15.26
N HIS A 309 12.58 -7.00 -15.51
CA HIS A 309 13.07 -7.54 -16.78
C HIS A 309 12.15 -7.15 -17.95
N ASP A 310 12.71 -7.02 -19.16
CA ASP A 310 11.99 -6.60 -20.37
C ASP A 310 10.77 -7.49 -20.69
N ASP A 311 10.83 -8.79 -20.36
CA ASP A 311 9.74 -9.75 -20.56
C ASP A 311 8.42 -9.29 -19.90
N TYR A 312 8.47 -8.65 -18.74
CA TYR A 312 7.26 -8.16 -18.06
C TYR A 312 6.67 -6.94 -18.77
N ILE A 313 7.54 -6.03 -19.25
CA ILE A 313 7.10 -4.88 -20.06
C ILE A 313 6.46 -5.39 -21.34
N GLU A 314 7.05 -6.41 -21.97
CA GLU A 314 6.47 -7.07 -23.14
C GLU A 314 5.10 -7.69 -22.81
N GLN A 315 4.94 -8.40 -21.70
CA GLN A 315 3.65 -8.97 -21.28
C GLN A 315 2.53 -7.94 -21.13
N PHE A 316 2.81 -6.78 -20.52
CA PHE A 316 1.79 -5.73 -20.36
C PHE A 316 1.51 -4.96 -21.65
N LEU A 317 2.52 -4.73 -22.49
CA LEU A 317 2.36 -3.95 -23.71
C LEU A 317 1.84 -4.77 -24.90
N PHE A 318 2.01 -6.09 -24.92
CA PHE A 318 1.43 -6.96 -25.95
C PHE A 318 -0.10 -7.05 -25.82
N ASP A 319 -0.81 -6.60 -26.84
CA ASP A 319 -2.27 -6.58 -26.89
C ASP A 319 -2.92 -7.98 -26.95
N THR A 320 -2.21 -8.96 -27.52
CA THR A 320 -2.65 -10.36 -27.56
C THR A 320 -2.55 -11.08 -26.22
N LYS A 321 -1.95 -10.47 -25.20
CA LYS A 321 -1.73 -11.09 -23.88
C LYS A 321 -2.38 -10.32 -22.75
N THR A 322 -2.40 -8.99 -22.86
CA THR A 322 -2.97 -8.13 -21.85
C THR A 322 -3.93 -7.13 -22.48
N TYR A 323 -5.12 -7.01 -21.92
CA TYR A 323 -6.02 -5.92 -22.20
C TYR A 323 -5.93 -4.87 -21.09
N LEU A 324 -5.30 -3.74 -21.45
CA LEU A 324 -5.24 -2.56 -20.61
C LEU A 324 -6.48 -1.66 -20.83
N PRO A 325 -7.05 -1.03 -19.79
CA PRO A 325 -8.05 0.03 -19.94
C PRO A 325 -7.42 1.32 -20.50
N TYR A 326 -8.25 2.29 -20.85
CA TYR A 326 -7.80 3.63 -21.24
C TYR A 326 -7.39 4.45 -20.01
N ASN A 327 -6.58 5.49 -20.24
CA ASN A 327 -6.15 6.46 -19.23
C ASN A 327 -5.21 5.90 -18.16
N ILE A 328 -4.29 5.03 -18.58
CA ILE A 328 -3.29 4.45 -17.69
C ILE A 328 -2.07 5.36 -17.55
N ILE A 329 -1.63 5.51 -16.31
CA ILE A 329 -0.32 6.06 -15.95
C ILE A 329 0.69 4.92 -15.97
N LEU A 330 1.66 4.97 -16.89
CA LEU A 330 2.74 3.99 -16.98
C LEU A 330 4.04 4.57 -16.41
N HIS A 331 4.66 3.87 -15.47
CA HIS A 331 6.03 4.12 -15.03
C HIS A 331 6.94 3.00 -15.54
N VAL A 332 7.95 3.35 -16.34
CA VAL A 332 8.82 2.37 -17.00
C VAL A 332 10.21 2.94 -17.26
N ASN A 333 11.23 2.07 -17.30
CA ASN A 333 12.55 2.46 -17.78
C ASN A 333 12.53 2.72 -19.30
N TYR A 334 13.05 3.87 -19.74
CA TYR A 334 12.99 4.25 -21.15
C TYR A 334 13.77 3.30 -22.07
N GLU A 335 14.95 2.84 -21.66
CA GLU A 335 15.76 1.94 -22.49
C GLU A 335 15.09 0.59 -22.68
N SER A 336 14.51 0.03 -21.62
CA SER A 336 13.69 -1.19 -21.70
C SER A 336 12.48 -1.00 -22.61
N LEU A 337 11.78 0.13 -22.49
CA LEU A 337 10.65 0.45 -23.36
C LEU A 337 11.07 0.52 -24.83
N GLN A 338 12.23 1.13 -25.14
CA GLN A 338 12.78 1.15 -26.49
C GLN A 338 13.07 -0.26 -27.01
N ARG A 339 13.69 -1.14 -26.20
CA ARG A 339 13.98 -2.51 -26.63
C ARG A 339 12.71 -3.31 -26.92
N VAL A 340 11.73 -3.29 -26.02
CA VAL A 340 10.46 -4.04 -26.16
C VAL A 340 9.64 -3.58 -27.38
N THR A 341 9.60 -2.27 -27.61
CA THR A 341 8.86 -1.68 -28.76
C THR A 341 9.65 -1.70 -30.06
N ASN A 342 10.87 -2.28 -30.07
CA ASN A 342 11.81 -2.22 -31.20
C ASN A 342 12.02 -0.78 -31.71
N TYR A 343 12.40 0.11 -30.80
CA TYR A 343 12.55 1.55 -31.02
C TYR A 343 11.26 2.19 -31.58
N PHE A 344 10.12 1.83 -30.99
CA PHE A 344 8.78 2.30 -31.36
C PHE A 344 8.35 1.93 -32.79
N LYS A 345 8.75 0.74 -33.27
CA LYS A 345 8.40 0.22 -34.60
C LYS A 345 7.57 -1.08 -34.57
N ARG A 346 7.38 -1.69 -33.40
CA ARG A 346 6.67 -2.96 -33.27
C ARG A 346 5.16 -2.75 -33.22
N ASP A 347 4.38 -3.18 -34.19
CA ASP A 347 2.93 -2.89 -34.18
C ASP A 347 2.15 -3.58 -33.03
N ALA A 348 2.56 -4.78 -32.62
CA ALA A 348 1.87 -5.57 -31.59
C ALA A 348 1.81 -4.91 -30.20
N THR A 349 2.72 -3.98 -29.89
CA THR A 349 2.70 -3.24 -28.62
C THR A 349 1.95 -1.91 -28.72
N ARG A 350 1.56 -1.49 -29.93
CA ARG A 350 1.08 -0.14 -30.21
C ARG A 350 -0.31 0.11 -29.63
N ILE A 351 -1.19 -0.89 -29.65
CA ILE A 351 -2.57 -0.76 -29.16
C ILE A 351 -2.61 -0.44 -27.67
N ASN A 352 -1.86 -1.15 -26.84
CA ASN A 352 -1.80 -0.85 -25.41
C ASN A 352 -1.02 0.43 -25.12
N CYS A 353 0.02 0.75 -25.91
CA CYS A 353 0.72 2.02 -25.77
C CYS A 353 -0.17 3.24 -26.02
N ALA A 354 -1.08 3.15 -27.01
CA ALA A 354 -2.03 4.22 -27.31
C ALA A 354 -3.06 4.50 -26.20
N LYS A 355 -3.22 3.60 -25.22
CA LYS A 355 -4.15 3.75 -24.09
C LYS A 355 -3.55 4.53 -22.90
N ILE A 356 -2.25 4.79 -22.93
CA ILE A 356 -1.52 5.47 -21.86
C ILE A 356 -1.75 6.98 -21.95
N ASN A 357 -2.23 7.58 -20.85
CA ASN A 357 -2.45 9.02 -20.76
C ASN A 357 -1.28 9.77 -20.09
N LYS A 358 -0.43 9.05 -19.36
CA LYS A 358 0.75 9.62 -18.73
C LYS A 358 1.87 8.61 -18.73
N LEU A 359 3.01 9.00 -19.27
CA LEU A 359 4.20 8.17 -19.36
C LEU A 359 5.31 8.78 -18.50
N ASN A 360 5.64 8.11 -17.41
CA ASN A 360 6.70 8.50 -16.48
C ASN A 360 7.94 7.65 -16.76
N LEU A 361 8.95 8.26 -17.36
CA LEU A 361 10.15 7.59 -17.80
C LEU A 361 11.24 7.68 -16.72
N GLY A 362 11.81 6.53 -16.37
CA GLY A 362 13.05 6.45 -15.61
C GLY A 362 14.27 6.52 -16.53
N GLY A 363 15.30 7.27 -16.11
CA GLY A 363 16.60 7.41 -16.78
C GLY A 363 16.85 8.76 -17.47
N GLU A 364 18.12 9.04 -17.82
CA GLU A 364 18.57 10.32 -18.40
C GLU A 364 18.70 10.25 -19.93
N SER A 365 17.60 10.19 -20.66
CA SER A 365 17.66 10.09 -22.12
C SER A 365 16.76 11.09 -22.85
N LYS A 366 17.28 11.62 -23.96
CA LYS A 366 16.51 12.47 -24.89
C LYS A 366 15.53 11.58 -25.67
N CYS A 367 14.24 11.86 -25.58
CA CYS A 367 13.23 11.12 -26.33
C CYS A 367 13.40 11.28 -27.85
N SER A 368 13.09 10.21 -28.58
CA SER A 368 12.98 10.25 -30.04
C SER A 368 11.60 10.78 -30.46
N ASN A 369 11.53 11.48 -31.60
CA ASN A 369 10.26 11.94 -32.19
C ASN A 369 9.26 10.79 -32.45
N SER A 370 9.73 9.55 -32.55
CA SER A 370 8.88 8.36 -32.72
C SER A 370 8.08 8.00 -31.46
N LEU A 371 8.46 8.50 -30.28
CA LEU A 371 7.75 8.23 -29.04
C LEU A 371 6.33 8.83 -29.07
N GLU A 372 6.18 10.07 -29.54
CA GLU A 372 4.89 10.76 -29.60
C GLU A 372 3.89 10.04 -30.52
N GLN A 373 4.37 9.41 -31.60
CA GLN A 373 3.51 8.62 -32.50
C GLN A 373 3.02 7.31 -31.86
N TYR A 374 3.78 6.82 -30.88
CA TYR A 374 3.52 5.57 -30.18
C TYR A 374 2.65 5.77 -28.94
N PHE A 375 2.70 6.98 -28.35
CA PHE A 375 1.92 7.42 -27.20
C PHE A 375 1.17 8.74 -27.50
N PRO A 376 0.21 8.74 -28.44
CA PRO A 376 -0.37 9.96 -29.00
C PRO A 376 -1.12 10.84 -28.00
N TYR A 377 -1.54 10.30 -26.85
CA TYR A 377 -2.31 11.01 -25.83
C TYR A 377 -1.57 11.14 -24.50
N ALA A 378 -0.31 10.71 -24.43
CA ALA A 378 0.41 10.66 -23.17
C ALA A 378 1.05 12.02 -22.82
N GLU A 379 0.81 12.49 -21.60
CA GLU A 379 1.68 13.47 -20.96
C GLU A 379 3.00 12.76 -20.57
N ILE A 380 4.11 13.15 -21.19
CA ILE A 380 5.42 12.53 -20.94
C ILE A 380 6.14 13.33 -19.86
N SER A 381 6.58 12.64 -18.80
CA SER A 381 7.41 13.23 -17.76
C SER A 381 8.61 12.34 -17.44
N TYR A 382 9.69 12.96 -16.96
CA TYR A 382 10.91 12.28 -16.55
C TYR A 382 11.04 12.38 -15.05
N SER A 383 11.30 11.26 -14.41
CA SER A 383 11.47 11.19 -12.96
C SER A 383 12.76 10.45 -12.65
N ILE A 384 13.47 10.94 -11.63
CA ILE A 384 14.43 10.11 -10.91
C ILE A 384 13.58 9.10 -10.14
N ILE A 385 13.46 7.90 -10.69
CA ILE A 385 12.74 6.82 -10.03
C ILE A 385 13.80 6.08 -9.21
N TYR A 386 13.67 6.16 -7.88
CA TYR A 386 14.55 5.52 -6.91
C TYR A 386 14.14 4.07 -6.67
#